data_AF-A0A3D1JNU5-F1
#
_entry.id   AF-A0A3D1JNU5-F1
#
_cell.length_a   1.000
_cell.length_b   1.000
_cell.length_c   1.000
_cell.angle_alpha   90.00
_cell.angle_beta   90.00
_cell.angle_gamma   90.00
#
_symmetry.space_group_name_H-M   'P 1'
#
loop_
_entity.id
_entity.type
_entity.pdbx_description
1 polymer ?
#
loop_
_entity_poly.entity_id
_entity_poly.type
_entity_poly.pdbx_seq_one_letter_code
_entity_poly.pdbx_strand_id
1 'polypeptide(L)'
;RYKLLSFGLSSFYAGVAGGLWAYFFRVVTPESFPLLMSIFFLAAIIVGGMGSILGGILGAVFMTMVPELLKLVFDLLPNSTEYTVFLSPVRTIIFGLLIIGFLVFEPHGLAEVWRRIRRFFHLWPFRN
;
A
#
# COMPACT_ATOMS: atom_id res chain seq x y z
N ARG A 1 -27.11 -9.91 -7.96
CA ARG A 1 -26.94 -10.30 -6.54
C ARG A 1 -25.49 -10.17 -6.05
N TYR A 2 -24.49 -10.68 -6.77
CA TYR A 2 -23.07 -10.56 -6.39
C TYR A 2 -22.56 -9.12 -6.16
N LYS A 3 -22.99 -8.15 -6.97
CA LYS A 3 -22.61 -6.73 -6.79
C LYS A 3 -23.10 -6.12 -5.46
N LEU A 4 -24.30 -6.51 -5.00
CA LEU A 4 -24.84 -6.06 -3.71
C LEU A 4 -24.12 -6.72 -2.55
N LEU A 5 -23.79 -8.01 -2.66
CA LEU A 5 -23.00 -8.73 -1.65
C LEU A 5 -21.58 -8.16 -1.53
N SER A 6 -20.90 -7.89 -2.65
CA SER A 6 -19.56 -7.29 -2.63
C SER A 6 -19.58 -5.90 -2.01
N PHE A 7 -20.60 -5.09 -2.32
CA PHE A 7 -20.76 -3.75 -1.73
C PHE A 7 -21.08 -3.81 -0.22
N GLY A 8 -21.93 -4.75 0.19
CA GLY A 8 -22.25 -4.96 1.60
C GLY A 8 -21.03 -5.40 2.40
N LEU A 9 -20.26 -6.36 1.87
CA LEU A 9 -19.01 -6.82 2.50
C LEU A 9 -17.97 -5.70 2.60
N SER A 10 -17.73 -4.94 1.52
CA SER A 10 -16.76 -3.84 1.56
C SER A 10 -17.16 -2.76 2.56
N SER A 11 -18.45 -2.39 2.60
CA SER A 11 -18.95 -1.39 3.54
C SER A 11 -18.88 -1.88 4.99
N PHE A 12 -19.11 -3.16 5.24
CA PHE A 12 -18.94 -3.78 6.56
C PHE A 12 -17.48 -3.70 7.03
N TYR A 13 -16.53 -4.12 6.20
CA TYR A 13 -15.10 -4.03 6.55
C TYR A 13 -14.64 -2.59 6.76
N ALA A 14 -15.07 -1.65 5.91
CA ALA A 14 -14.76 -0.23 6.06
C ALA A 14 -15.34 0.35 7.36
N GLY A 15 -16.57 0.00 7.72
CA GLY A 15 -17.22 0.42 8.96
C GLY A 15 -16.54 -0.12 10.21
N VAL A 16 -16.19 -1.41 10.22
CA VAL A 16 -15.45 -2.03 11.33
C VAL A 16 -14.07 -1.41 11.49
N ALA A 17 -13.34 -1.20 10.39
CA ALA A 17 -12.02 -0.56 10.42
C ALA A 17 -12.10 0.88 10.95
N GLY A 18 -13.07 1.67 10.48
CA GLY A 18 -13.29 3.04 10.97
C GLY A 18 -13.69 3.09 12.44
N GLY A 19 -14.55 2.17 12.90
CA GLY A 19 -14.94 2.06 14.31
C GLY A 19 -13.78 1.70 15.22
N LEU A 20 -12.94 0.74 14.82
CA LEU A 20 -11.72 0.37 15.54
C LEU A 20 -10.73 1.53 15.59
N TRP A 21 -10.58 2.25 14.48
CA TRP A 21 -9.69 3.42 14.41
C TRP A 21 -10.18 4.53 15.37
N ALA A 22 -11.47 4.86 15.36
CA ALA A 22 -12.03 5.86 16.27
C ALA A 22 -11.91 5.46 17.75
N TYR A 23 -12.09 4.17 18.05
CA TYR A 23 -11.89 3.63 19.39
C TYR A 23 -10.44 3.78 19.88
N PHE A 24 -9.46 3.50 19.01
CA PHE A 24 -8.05 3.56 19.36
C PHE A 24 -7.56 5.00 19.57
N PHE A 25 -7.91 5.92 18.66
CA PHE A 25 -7.45 7.31 18.73
C PHE A 25 -8.21 8.17 19.74
N ARG A 26 -9.40 7.73 20.21
CA ARG A 26 -10.28 8.38 21.22
C ARG A 26 -10.77 9.79 20.89
N VAL A 27 -10.18 10.45 19.91
CA VAL A 27 -10.53 11.77 19.41
C VAL A 27 -10.56 11.71 17.90
N VAL A 28 -11.66 12.15 17.31
CA VAL A 28 -11.82 12.26 15.85
C VAL A 28 -11.73 13.74 15.48
N THR A 29 -10.56 14.15 14.99
CA THR A 29 -10.36 15.49 14.43
C THR A 29 -10.33 15.45 12.90
N PRO A 30 -10.74 16.53 12.21
CA PRO A 30 -10.58 16.65 10.75
C PRO A 30 -9.13 16.50 10.29
N GLU A 31 -8.18 16.85 11.16
CA GLU A 31 -6.75 16.72 10.93
C GLU A 31 -6.28 15.27 10.81
N SER A 32 -7.06 14.32 11.34
CA SER A 32 -6.73 12.89 11.27
C SER A 32 -7.03 12.27 9.90
N PHE A 33 -7.88 12.91 9.09
CA PHE A 33 -8.23 12.46 7.74
C PHE A 33 -7.87 13.53 6.71
N PRO A 34 -6.58 13.89 6.56
CA PRO A 34 -6.16 14.90 5.62
C PRO A 34 -6.31 14.39 4.17
N LEU A 35 -6.37 15.31 3.21
CA LEU A 35 -6.41 15.00 1.77
C LEU A 35 -5.30 14.03 1.34
N LEU A 36 -4.13 14.13 1.97
CA LEU A 36 -3.00 13.23 1.72
C LEU A 36 -3.34 11.76 2.00
N MET A 37 -4.17 11.47 3.01
CA MET A 37 -4.59 10.10 3.32
C MET A 37 -5.49 9.54 2.22
N SER A 38 -6.39 10.36 1.68
CA SER A 38 -7.23 9.99 0.53
C SER A 38 -6.39 9.74 -0.73
N ILE A 39 -5.40 10.59 -1.00
CA ILE A 39 -4.46 10.41 -2.11
C ILE A 39 -3.65 9.13 -1.91
N PHE A 40 -3.22 8.82 -0.70
CA PHE A 40 -2.51 7.58 -0.39
C PHE A 40 -3.36 6.35 -0.71
N PHE A 41 -4.64 6.32 -0.31
CA PHE A 41 -5.53 5.21 -0.66
C PHE A 41 -5.77 5.08 -2.16
N LEU A 42 -5.92 6.21 -2.88
CA LEU A 42 -6.03 6.21 -4.34
C LEU A 42 -4.74 5.69 -4.99
N ALA A 43 -3.59 6.16 -4.53
CA ALA A 43 -2.29 5.74 -5.02
C ALA A 43 -2.06 4.24 -4.78
N ALA A 44 -2.46 3.69 -3.64
CA ALA A 44 -2.39 2.27 -3.37
C ALA A 44 -3.21 1.43 -4.36
N ILE A 45 -4.39 1.89 -4.75
CA ILE A 45 -5.23 1.22 -5.75
C ILE A 45 -4.59 1.31 -7.14
N ILE A 46 -4.04 2.49 -7.50
CA ILE A 46 -3.38 2.72 -8.80
C ILE A 46 -2.12 1.84 -8.92
N VAL A 47 -1.25 1.86 -7.90
CA VAL A 47 -0.03 1.04 -7.80
C VAL A 47 -0.34 -0.45 -7.82
N GLY A 48 -1.43 -0.86 -7.17
CA GLY A 48 -1.91 -2.22 -7.19
C GLY A 48 -2.33 -2.73 -8.57
N GLY A 49 -2.87 -1.83 -9.41
CA GLY A 49 -3.38 -2.12 -10.74
C GLY A 49 -4.90 -1.97 -10.80
N MET A 50 -5.36 -1.05 -11.66
CA MET A 50 -6.77 -0.72 -11.85
C MET A 50 -7.58 -1.94 -12.33
N GLY A 51 -8.75 -2.18 -11.73
CA GLY A 51 -9.69 -3.22 -12.18
C GLY A 51 -9.38 -4.65 -11.69
N SER A 52 -8.42 -4.84 -10.77
CA SER A 52 -8.15 -6.15 -10.17
C SER A 52 -8.30 -6.14 -8.65
N ILE A 53 -9.08 -7.09 -8.11
CA ILE A 53 -9.22 -7.29 -6.65
C ILE A 53 -7.86 -7.62 -6.01
N LEU A 54 -7.08 -8.51 -6.64
CA LEU A 54 -5.73 -8.86 -6.17
C LEU A 54 -4.77 -7.67 -6.28
N GLY A 55 -4.94 -6.82 -7.30
CA GLY A 55 -4.20 -5.58 -7.44
C GLY A 55 -4.40 -4.65 -6.25
N GLY A 56 -5.66 -4.39 -5.87
CA GLY A 56 -5.96 -3.55 -4.71
C GLY A 56 -5.33 -4.05 -3.41
N ILE A 57 -5.37 -5.37 -3.17
CA ILE A 57 -4.74 -5.98 -1.98
C ILE A 57 -3.21 -5.81 -2.02
N LEU A 58 -2.57 -6.19 -3.14
CA LEU A 58 -1.11 -6.08 -3.28
C LEU A 58 -0.63 -4.62 -3.19
N GLY A 59 -1.36 -3.69 -3.80
CA GLY A 59 -1.06 -2.27 -3.74
C GLY A 59 -1.17 -1.69 -2.33
N ALA A 60 -2.21 -2.05 -1.57
CA ALA A 60 -2.36 -1.64 -0.17
C ALA A 60 -1.25 -2.22 0.72
N VAL A 61 -0.93 -3.51 0.56
CA VAL A 61 0.16 -4.17 1.30
C VAL A 61 1.49 -3.52 0.97
N PHE A 62 1.81 -3.33 -0.30
CA PHE A 62 3.07 -2.72 -0.73
C PHE A 62 3.21 -1.28 -0.20
N MET A 63 2.19 -0.44 -0.39
CA MET A 63 2.22 0.95 0.08
C MET A 63 2.35 1.07 1.60
N THR A 64 1.87 0.08 2.36
CA THR A 64 1.99 0.06 3.82
C THR A 64 3.32 -0.55 4.28
N MET A 65 3.80 -1.59 3.59
CA MET A 65 5.03 -2.30 3.96
C MET A 65 6.30 -1.56 3.60
N VAL A 66 6.36 -0.91 2.44
CA VAL A 66 7.52 -0.12 2.02
C VAL A 66 7.97 0.90 3.08
N PRO A 67 7.09 1.77 3.61
CA PRO A 67 7.49 2.74 4.61
C PRO A 67 7.88 2.08 5.94
N GLU A 68 7.30 0.93 6.28
CA GLU A 68 7.62 0.19 7.52
C GLU A 68 8.96 -0.54 7.42
N LEU A 69 9.24 -1.20 6.29
CA LEU A 69 10.54 -1.80 5.98
C LEU A 69 11.66 -0.76 6.00
N LEU A 70 11.42 0.42 5.41
CA LEU A 70 12.38 1.51 5.50
C LEU A 70 12.68 1.89 6.96
N LYS A 71 11.65 2.03 7.81
CA LYS A 71 11.89 2.30 9.25
C LYS A 71 12.77 1.21 9.86
N LEU A 72 12.41 -0.05 9.68
CA LEU A 72 13.14 -1.18 10.26
C LEU A 72 14.60 -1.22 9.79
N VAL A 73 14.85 -0.97 8.50
CA VAL A 73 16.21 -0.91 7.97
C VAL A 73 17.01 0.24 8.57
N PHE A 74 16.40 1.43 8.71
CA PHE A 74 17.03 2.59 9.34
C PHE A 74 17.28 2.40 10.84
N ASP A 75 16.39 1.71 11.55
CA ASP A 75 16.53 1.42 12.99
C ASP A 75 17.63 0.38 13.27
N LEU A 76 17.91 -0.52 12.32
CA LEU A 76 18.94 -1.57 12.42
C LEU A 76 20.36 -1.08 12.09
N LEU A 77 20.53 0.13 11.53
CA LEU A 77 21.84 0.70 11.19
C LEU A 77 22.54 1.24 12.47
N PRO A 78 23.78 0.80 12.78
CA PRO A 78 24.57 1.36 13.90
C PRO A 78 24.88 2.84 13.63
N ASN A 79 24.62 3.74 14.59
CA ASN A 79 24.65 5.23 14.54
C ASN A 79 23.29 5.94 14.32
N SER A 80 22.16 5.28 14.58
CA SER A 80 20.80 5.85 14.43
C SER A 80 20.45 7.01 15.39
N THR A 81 21.15 7.18 16.51
CA THR A 81 20.75 8.15 17.57
C THR A 81 20.96 9.63 17.23
N GLU A 82 21.90 10.00 16.35
CA GLU A 82 22.13 11.42 15.99
C GLU A 82 21.38 11.88 14.73
N TYR A 83 21.00 10.96 13.85
CA TYR A 83 20.30 11.28 12.60
C TYR A 83 18.76 11.24 12.72
N THR A 84 18.22 10.59 13.76
CA THR A 84 16.75 10.39 13.94
C THR A 84 15.92 11.66 13.93
N VAL A 85 16.47 12.80 14.38
CA VAL A 85 15.76 14.09 14.41
C VAL A 85 15.68 14.75 13.02
N PHE A 86 16.68 14.56 12.16
CA PHE A 86 16.69 15.05 10.77
C PHE A 86 16.08 14.05 9.77
N LEU A 87 15.89 12.80 10.17
CA LEU A 87 15.39 11.72 9.31
C LEU A 87 13.88 11.73 9.09
N SER A 88 13.08 12.42 9.91
CA SER A 88 11.62 12.40 9.77
C SER A 88 11.13 12.99 8.41
N PRO A 89 11.64 14.15 7.94
CA PRO A 89 11.34 14.65 6.59
C PRO A 89 12.03 13.83 5.50
N VAL A 90 13.29 13.42 5.70
CA VAL A 90 14.07 12.66 4.71
C VAL A 90 13.41 11.32 4.40
N ARG A 91 12.85 10.64 5.41
CA ARG A 91 12.07 9.41 5.24
C ARG A 91 10.86 9.62 4.35
N THR A 92 10.17 10.75 4.49
CA THR A 92 9.01 11.10 3.64
C THR A 92 9.43 11.35 2.20
N ILE A 93 10.59 12.01 1.99
CA ILE A 93 11.18 12.21 0.66
C ILE A 93 11.59 10.89 0.02
N ILE A 94 12.31 10.03 0.76
CA ILE A 94 12.73 8.70 0.29
C ILE A 94 11.50 7.85 -0.04
N PHE A 95 10.46 7.90 0.80
CA PHE A 95 9.20 7.22 0.56
C PHE A 95 8.52 7.70 -0.72
N GLY A 96 8.42 9.02 -0.93
CA GLY A 96 7.89 9.60 -2.16
C GLY A 96 8.70 9.19 -3.39
N LEU A 97 10.04 9.19 -3.29
CA LEU A 97 10.95 8.74 -4.35
C LEU A 97 10.77 7.25 -4.67
N LEU A 98 10.59 6.41 -3.66
CA LEU A 98 10.33 4.98 -3.83
C LEU A 98 8.98 4.73 -4.50
N ILE A 99 7.93 5.49 -4.12
CA ILE A 99 6.64 5.43 -4.82
C ILE A 99 6.80 5.84 -6.27
N ILE A 100 7.45 6.96 -6.56
CA ILE A 100 7.67 7.46 -7.92
C ILE A 100 8.47 6.43 -8.72
N GLY A 101 9.55 5.89 -8.14
CA GLY A 101 10.37 4.85 -8.76
C GLY A 101 9.56 3.60 -9.08
N PHE A 102 8.70 3.16 -8.16
CA PHE A 102 7.82 2.02 -8.37
C PHE A 102 6.79 2.28 -9.48
N LEU A 103 6.19 3.47 -9.49
CA LEU A 103 5.21 3.90 -10.49
C LEU A 103 5.83 3.99 -11.90
N VAL A 104 7.11 4.35 -11.97
CA VAL A 104 7.89 4.42 -13.22
C VAL A 104 8.30 3.03 -13.71
N PHE A 105 8.76 2.15 -12.82
CA PHE A 105 9.17 0.80 -13.19
C PHE A 105 8.01 -0.10 -13.61
N GLU A 106 6.80 0.11 -13.04
CA GLU A 106 5.69 -0.83 -13.23
C GLU A 106 4.34 -0.13 -13.46
N PRO A 107 4.15 0.54 -14.61
CA PRO A 107 2.97 1.37 -14.91
C PRO A 107 1.64 0.60 -15.01
N HIS A 108 1.70 -0.73 -15.14
CA HIS A 108 0.50 -1.60 -15.17
C HIS A 108 0.12 -2.15 -13.78
N GLY A 109 0.91 -1.81 -12.76
CA GLY A 109 0.71 -2.18 -11.36
C GLY A 109 1.12 -3.61 -11.01
N LEU A 110 1.23 -3.87 -9.69
CA LEU A 110 1.63 -5.16 -9.11
C LEU A 110 0.77 -6.35 -9.58
N ALA A 111 -0.49 -6.09 -9.91
CA ALA A 111 -1.41 -7.09 -10.44
C ALA A 111 -0.91 -7.73 -11.75
N GLU A 112 -0.18 -7.00 -12.59
CA GLU A 112 0.28 -7.51 -13.87
C GLU A 112 1.55 -8.36 -13.73
N VAL A 113 2.41 -8.03 -12.76
CA VAL A 113 3.55 -8.86 -12.33
C VAL A 113 3.07 -10.22 -11.87
N TRP A 114 2.08 -10.23 -10.99
CA TRP A 114 1.47 -11.47 -10.49
C TRP A 114 0.86 -12.30 -11.61
N ARG A 115 0.17 -11.65 -12.56
CA ARG A 115 -0.38 -12.32 -13.76
C ARG A 115 0.72 -12.85 -14.69
N ARG A 116 1.86 -12.17 -14.82
CA ARG A 116 3.00 -12.60 -15.64
C ARG A 116 3.70 -13.81 -15.02
N ILE A 117 3.96 -13.78 -13.71
CA ILE A 117 4.54 -14.90 -12.95
C ILE A 117 3.62 -16.13 -13.02
N ARG A 118 2.31 -15.94 -12.80
CA ARG A 118 1.36 -17.06 -12.88
C ARG A 118 1.29 -17.66 -14.29
N ARG A 119 1.31 -16.82 -15.34
CA ARG A 119 1.35 -17.29 -16.74
C ARG A 119 2.65 -18.05 -17.04
N PHE A 120 3.78 -17.56 -16.55
CA PHE A 120 5.08 -18.23 -16.70
C PHE A 120 5.06 -19.63 -16.06
N PHE A 121 4.56 -19.73 -14.82
CA PHE A 121 4.42 -21.02 -14.13
C PHE A 121 3.38 -21.95 -14.78
N HIS A 122 2.29 -21.42 -15.35
CA HIS A 122 1.29 -22.28 -16.00
C HIS A 122 1.76 -22.81 -17.36
N LEU A 123 2.63 -22.08 -18.07
CA LEU A 123 3.25 -22.51 -19.32
C LEU A 123 4.42 -23.49 -19.11
N TRP A 124 4.77 -23.79 -17.86
CA TRP A 124 5.77 -24.77 -17.46
C TRP A 124 5.04 -26.04 -17.01
N PRO A 125 4.90 -27.11 -17.84
CA PRO A 125 6.03 -27.98 -18.23
C PRO A 125 5.97 -28.59 -19.66
N PHE A 126 5.22 -28.04 -20.63
CA PHE A 126 5.27 -28.53 -22.02
C PHE A 126 5.54 -27.39 -23.00
N ARG A 127 6.82 -27.07 -23.15
CA ARG A 127 7.34 -26.36 -24.30
C ARG A 127 8.34 -27.34 -24.92
N ASN A 128 8.05 -27.80 -26.15
CA ASN A 128 8.85 -28.77 -26.91
C ASN A 128 10.35 -28.50 -26.80
#